data_AF-A0A444KR95-F1
#
_entry.id   AF-A0A444KR95-F1
#
_cell.length_a   1.000
_cell.length_b   1.000
_cell.length_c   1.000
_cell.angle_alpha   90.00
_cell.angle_beta   90.00
_cell.angle_gamma   90.00
#
_symmetry.space_group_name_H-M   'P 1'
#
loop_
_entity.id
_entity.type
_entity.pdbx_description
1 polymer ?
#
loop_
_entity_poly.entity_id
_entity_poly.type
_entity_poly.pdbx_seq_one_letter_code
_entity_poly.pdbx_strand_id
1 'polypeptide(L)' 'MPQFDVSSIGFYVLDILGRPVSRIPEGGRADYIEEIRMTVAGTAGATGMDCAILG' A
#
# COMPACT_ATOMS: atom_id res chain seq x y z
N MET A 1 18.23 -13.00 -25.01
CA MET A 1 16.88 -12.42 -24.86
C MET A 1 16.69 -12.08 -23.40
N PRO A 2 16.07 -10.94 -23.03
CA PRO A 2 15.74 -10.66 -21.64
C PRO A 2 14.75 -11.70 -21.14
N GLN A 3 14.90 -12.12 -19.87
CA GLN A 3 14.06 -13.14 -19.25
C GLN A 3 12.66 -12.62 -18.87
N PHE A 4 12.52 -11.31 -18.68
CA PHE A 4 11.29 -10.65 -18.24
C PHE A 4 10.99 -9.45 -19.13
N ASP A 5 9.71 -9.20 -19.40
CA ASP A 5 9.25 -8.07 -20.21
C ASP A 5 9.26 -6.74 -19.43
N VAL A 6 9.12 -6.81 -18.09
CA VAL A 6 9.12 -5.65 -17.19
C VAL A 6 9.93 -5.95 -15.93
N SER A 7 10.76 -4.98 -15.54
CA SER A 7 11.41 -4.93 -14.22
C SER A 7 10.94 -3.68 -13.49
N SER A 8 10.13 -3.84 -12.44
CA SER A 8 9.69 -2.74 -11.58
C SER A 8 10.64 -2.61 -10.39
N ILE A 9 11.31 -1.46 -10.25
CA ILE A 9 12.37 -1.24 -9.25
C ILE A 9 11.98 -0.08 -8.34
N GLY A 10 11.93 -0.32 -7.04
CA GLY A 10 11.55 0.67 -6.03
C GLY A 10 10.88 0.04 -4.82
N PHE A 11 9.97 0.77 -4.18
CA PHE A 11 9.36 0.33 -2.92
C PHE A 11 8.36 -0.81 -3.11
N TYR A 12 8.50 -1.81 -2.25
CA TYR A 12 7.50 -2.84 -2.01
C TYR A 12 7.21 -2.90 -0.52
N VAL A 13 6.01 -2.48 -0.13
CA VAL A 13 5.68 -2.20 1.26
C VAL A 13 4.29 -2.72 1.60
N LEU A 14 3.97 -2.66 2.89
CA LEU A 14 2.65 -2.97 3.40
C LEU A 14 1.99 -1.69 3.90
N ASP A 15 0.81 -1.39 3.38
CA ASP A 15 -0.03 -0.32 3.91
C ASP A 15 -0.85 -0.86 5.08
N ILE A 16 -0.85 -0.11 6.19
CA ILE A 16 -1.68 -0.38 7.36
C ILE A 16 -2.79 0.66 7.39
N LEU A 17 -4.01 0.22 7.14
CA LEU A 17 -5.17 1.09 6.93
C LEU A 17 -6.13 0.96 8.12
N GLY A 18 -6.32 2.06 8.85
CA GLY A 18 -7.25 2.14 9.97
C GLY A 18 -8.57 2.82 9.62
N ARG A 19 -9.72 2.33 10.11
CA ARG A 19 -11.04 2.94 9.87
C ARG A 19 -12.08 2.68 10.98
N PRO A 20 -13.15 3.48 11.07
CA PRO A 20 -13.31 4.79 10.42
C PRO A 20 -12.43 5.86 11.10
N VAL A 21 -11.99 6.85 10.33
CA VAL A 21 -11.34 8.06 10.85
C VAL A 21 -12.29 9.23 10.61
N SER A 22 -12.98 9.68 11.65
CA SER A 22 -13.97 10.77 11.55
C SER A 22 -13.36 12.17 11.67
N ARG A 23 -12.21 12.28 12.35
CA ARG A 23 -11.38 13.49 12.48
C ARG A 23 -9.94 13.10 12.77
N ILE A 24 -9.02 14.04 12.55
CA ILE A 24 -7.66 13.93 13.08
C ILE A 24 -7.67 14.34 14.56
N PRO A 25 -7.07 13.56 15.47
CA PRO A 25 -6.89 13.96 16.86
C PRO A 25 -6.13 15.28 17.00
N GLU A 26 -6.61 16.17 17.87
CA GLU A 26 -5.92 17.43 18.13
C GLU A 26 -4.62 17.21 18.91
N GLY A 27 -3.52 17.79 18.41
CA GLY A 27 -2.20 17.70 19.04
C GLY A 27 -1.66 16.26 19.01
N GLY A 28 -0.95 15.85 20.05
CA GLY A 28 -0.38 14.50 20.19
C GLY A 28 -1.36 13.46 20.76
N ARG A 29 -2.67 13.67 20.61
CA ARG A 29 -3.69 12.73 21.11
C ARG A 29 -3.92 11.60 20.10
N ALA A 30 -4.59 10.54 20.55
CA ALA A 30 -4.99 9.42 19.72
C ALA A 30 -6.47 9.09 20.00
N ASP A 31 -7.21 8.77 18.94
CA ASP A 31 -8.55 8.21 19.04
C ASP A 31 -8.49 6.74 18.62
N TYR A 32 -9.36 5.91 19.18
CA TYR A 32 -9.48 4.51 18.77
C TYR A 32 -10.21 4.38 17.42
N ILE A 33 -9.79 3.39 16.65
CA ILE A 33 -10.42 2.97 15.39
C ILE A 33 -11.01 1.56 15.56
N GLU A 34 -12.03 1.25 14.77
CA GLU A 34 -12.77 -0.01 14.87
C GLU A 34 -12.10 -1.16 14.13
N GLU A 35 -11.37 -0.85 13.05
CA GLU A 35 -10.75 -1.85 12.18
C GLU A 35 -9.36 -1.40 11.73
N ILE A 36 -8.43 -2.36 11.66
CA ILE A 36 -7.14 -2.24 10.98
C ILE A 36 -7.06 -3.35 9.91
N ARG A 37 -6.69 -2.96 8.68
CA ARG A 37 -6.40 -3.88 7.58
C ARG A 37 -4.99 -3.67 7.06
N MET A 38 -4.44 -4.72 6.44
CA MET A 38 -3.15 -4.69 5.79
C MET A 38 -3.33 -4.95 4.29
N THR A 39 -2.66 -4.19 3.45
CA THR A 39 -2.65 -4.38 2.00
C THR A 39 -1.23 -4.31 1.45
N VAL A 40 -0.94 -5.12 0.42
CA VAL A 40 0.29 -5.00 -0.35
C VAL A 40 0.28 -3.69 -1.12
N ALA A 41 1.37 -2.95 -1.08
CA ALA A 41 1.50 -1.62 -1.66
C ALA A 41 2.95 -1.33 -2.10
N GLY A 42 3.24 -0.06 -2.34
CA GLY A 42 4.55 0.42 -2.77
C GLY A 42 4.59 0.71 -4.27
N THR A 43 5.31 1.78 -4.62
CA THR A 43 5.31 2.30 -6.00
C THR A 43 5.80 1.27 -7.01
N ALA A 44 6.81 0.46 -6.67
CA ALA A 44 7.29 -0.59 -7.56
C ALA A 44 6.45 -1.86 -7.43
N GLY A 45 6.06 -2.23 -6.22
CA GLY A 45 5.21 -3.39 -5.96
C GLY A 45 3.87 -3.34 -6.68
N ALA A 46 3.15 -2.24 -6.50
CA ALA A 46 1.86 -2.00 -7.15
C ALA A 46 2.03 -1.98 -8.68
N THR A 47 3.02 -1.26 -9.21
CA THR A 47 3.28 -1.22 -10.66
C THR A 47 3.58 -2.61 -11.22
N GLY A 48 4.39 -3.42 -10.54
CA GLY A 48 4.70 -4.78 -10.96
C GLY A 48 3.47 -5.69 -10.95
N MET A 49 2.62 -5.55 -9.93
CA MET A 49 1.34 -6.24 -9.85
C MET A 49 0.37 -5.82 -10.96
N ASP A 50 0.25 -4.52 -11.23
CA ASP A 50 -0.62 -3.99 -12.28
C ASP A 50 -0.19 -4.52 -13.66
N CYS A 51 1.10 -4.48 -13.98
CA CYS A 51 1.63 -5.08 -15.20
C CYS A 51 1.34 -6.58 -15.28
N ALA A 52 1.51 -7.32 -14.18
CA ALA A 52 1.23 -8.76 -14.16
C ALA A 52 -0.26 -9.09 -14.35
N ILE A 53 -1.18 -8.25 -13.87
CA ILE A 53 -2.63 -8.43 -14.04
C ILE A 53 -3.06 -8.12 -15.49
N LEU A 54 -2.44 -7.12 -16.12
CA LEU A 54 -2.77 -6.69 -17.49
C LEU A 54 -2.24 -7.65 -18.57
N GLY A 55 -1.18 -8.41 -18.27
CA GLY A 55 -0.49 -9.27 -19.23
C GLY A 55 0.40 -8.48 -20.19
#